data_AF-A0A1G3TA56-F1
#
_entry.id   AF-A0A1G3TA56-F1
#
_cell.length_a   1.000
_cell.length_b   1.000
_cell.length_c   1.000
_cell.angle_alpha   90.00
_cell.angle_beta   90.00
_cell.angle_gamma   90.00
#
_symmetry.space_group_name_H-M   'P 1'
#
loop_
_entity.id
_entity.type
_entity.pdbx_description
1 polymer ?
#
loop_
_entity_poly.entity_id
_entity_poly.type
_entity_poly.pdbx_seq_one_letter_code
_entity_poly.pdbx_strand_id
1 'polypeptide(L)'
;MDDKYKNKRRPENAELRRKIDLLLCEGDFFIKQNLKELDISDYRYDISEAVSELSLDEEIVRQLIEDYVIQILKSKISFYKYIHELKKDELESKPLDYTNIKDLAHKNLGVVRNLRIKDAQKLLEVIMHDEDLDYLRLCVKALEISALKLHPLCAYETLKLIEVKNSL
;
A
#
# COMPACT_ATOMS: atom_id res chain seq x y z
N MET A 1 -31.29 -24.35 6.92
CA MET A 1 -31.48 -23.29 5.91
C MET A 1 -32.21 -22.14 6.59
N ASP A 2 -31.77 -20.89 6.62
CA ASP A 2 -30.59 -20.26 6.06
C ASP A 2 -30.57 -18.84 6.66
N ASP A 3 -29.89 -18.64 7.80
CA ASP A 3 -29.82 -17.32 8.48
C ASP A 3 -28.48 -16.61 8.28
N LYS A 4 -27.54 -17.23 7.53
CA LYS A 4 -26.21 -16.65 7.23
C LYS A 4 -26.21 -15.65 6.06
N TYR A 5 -27.28 -15.54 5.28
CA TYR A 5 -27.32 -14.65 4.11
C TYR A 5 -28.02 -13.30 4.34
N LYS A 6 -28.64 -13.07 5.51
CA LYS A 6 -29.37 -11.82 5.80
C LYS A 6 -28.49 -10.64 6.25
N ASN A 7 -27.19 -10.84 6.48
CA ASN A 7 -26.29 -9.75 6.89
C ASN A 7 -25.82 -8.83 5.75
N LYS A 8 -26.26 -9.06 4.51
CA LYS A 8 -25.75 -8.35 3.31
C LYS A 8 -26.39 -6.97 3.02
N ARG A 9 -27.33 -6.45 3.83
CA ARG A 9 -28.03 -5.18 3.55
C ARG A 9 -28.26 -4.30 4.78
N ARG A 10 -27.25 -4.16 5.65
CA ARG A 10 -27.27 -3.08 6.66
C ARG A 10 -26.82 -1.76 6.01
N PRO A 11 -27.44 -0.60 6.32
CA PRO A 11 -27.05 0.71 5.80
C PRO A 11 -25.56 1.03 6.03
N GLU A 12 -25.02 0.58 7.16
CA GLU A 12 -23.62 0.67 7.56
C GLU A 12 -22.68 0.06 6.49
N ASN A 13 -23.08 -1.05 5.86
CA ASN A 13 -22.32 -1.69 4.80
C ASN A 13 -22.36 -0.89 3.48
N ALA A 14 -23.42 -0.11 3.26
CA ALA A 14 -23.55 0.73 2.07
C ALA A 14 -22.71 2.01 2.20
N GLU A 15 -22.69 2.62 3.38
CA GLU A 15 -21.83 3.78 3.65
C GLU A 15 -20.35 3.38 3.61
N LEU A 16 -19.99 2.23 4.19
CA LEU A 16 -18.63 1.70 4.12
C LEU A 16 -18.16 1.47 2.67
N ARG A 17 -19.00 0.83 1.84
CA ARG A 17 -18.71 0.64 0.41
C ARG A 17 -18.48 1.96 -0.30
N ARG A 18 -19.35 2.96 -0.09
CA ARG A 18 -19.19 4.29 -0.70
C ARG A 18 -17.88 4.96 -0.30
N LYS A 19 -17.46 4.84 0.97
CA LYS A 19 -16.18 5.39 1.44
C LYS A 19 -15.00 4.69 0.76
N ILE A 20 -15.05 3.37 0.64
CA ILE A 20 -14.04 2.59 -0.08
C ILE A 20 -14.00 3.00 -1.56
N ASP A 21 -15.15 3.06 -2.23
CA ASP A 21 -15.25 3.43 -3.65
C ASP A 21 -14.67 4.82 -3.92
N LEU A 22 -14.93 5.78 -3.02
CA LEU A 22 -14.36 7.13 -3.10
C LEU A 22 -12.83 7.10 -2.99
N LEU A 23 -12.29 6.38 -1.99
CA LEU A 23 -10.84 6.23 -1.79
C LEU A 23 -10.16 5.61 -3.01
N LEU A 24 -10.80 4.60 -3.63
CA LEU A 24 -10.28 3.96 -4.83
C LEU A 24 -10.29 4.92 -6.03
N CYS A 25 -11.38 5.66 -6.24
CA CYS A 25 -11.47 6.66 -7.31
C CYS A 25 -10.41 7.76 -7.17
N GLU A 26 -10.25 8.30 -5.97
CA GLU A 26 -9.23 9.32 -5.67
C GLU A 26 -7.82 8.77 -5.85
N GLY A 27 -7.58 7.52 -5.44
CA GLY A 27 -6.31 6.83 -5.62
C GLY A 27 -5.95 6.63 -7.09
N ASP A 28 -6.90 6.20 -7.91
CA ASP A 28 -6.69 6.04 -9.35
C ASP A 28 -6.37 7.37 -10.03
N PHE A 29 -7.08 8.44 -9.67
CA PHE A 29 -6.78 9.77 -10.17
C PHE A 29 -5.37 10.22 -9.75
N PHE A 30 -5.00 9.99 -8.49
CA PHE A 30 -3.67 10.33 -7.97
C PHE A 30 -2.55 9.64 -8.75
N ILE A 31 -2.63 8.32 -8.95
CA ILE A 31 -1.62 7.55 -9.69
C ILE A 31 -1.55 8.06 -11.13
N LYS A 32 -2.70 8.26 -11.78
CA LYS A 32 -2.75 8.74 -13.17
C LYS A 32 -2.21 10.15 -13.35
N GLN A 33 -2.24 11.01 -12.34
CA GLN A 33 -1.70 12.36 -12.48
C GLN A 33 -0.21 12.43 -12.18
N ASN A 34 0.27 11.67 -11.19
CA ASN A 34 1.60 11.87 -10.62
C ASN A 34 2.63 10.82 -11.05
N LEU A 35 2.20 9.65 -11.57
CA LEU A 35 3.06 8.48 -11.82
C LEU A 35 2.75 7.80 -13.15
N LYS A 36 2.49 8.58 -14.21
CA LYS A 36 2.13 8.05 -15.54
C LYS A 36 3.26 7.22 -16.14
N GLU A 37 4.49 7.67 -15.94
CA GLU A 37 5.73 7.09 -16.42
C GLU A 37 6.01 5.69 -15.88
N LEU A 38 5.42 5.33 -14.72
CA LEU A 38 5.60 4.00 -14.13
C LEU A 38 4.69 2.93 -14.74
N ASP A 39 3.68 3.31 -15.52
CA ASP A 39 2.73 2.38 -16.17
C ASP A 39 2.15 1.37 -15.16
N ILE A 40 1.59 1.90 -14.07
CA ILE A 40 0.97 1.11 -12.98
C ILE A 40 -0.53 1.36 -12.83
N SER A 41 -1.09 2.34 -13.54
CA SER A 41 -2.46 2.81 -13.27
C SER A 41 -3.55 1.79 -13.63
N ASP A 42 -3.30 0.96 -14.65
CA ASP A 42 -4.24 -0.04 -15.14
C ASP A 42 -3.91 -1.46 -14.67
N TYR A 43 -2.89 -1.61 -13.80
CA TYR A 43 -2.53 -2.89 -13.23
C TYR A 43 -3.67 -3.47 -12.40
N ARG A 44 -3.92 -4.77 -12.58
CA ARG A 44 -4.85 -5.57 -11.79
C ARG A 44 -4.12 -6.81 -11.31
N TYR A 45 -4.13 -7.01 -10.01
CA TYR A 45 -3.52 -8.16 -9.40
C TYR A 45 -4.30 -9.43 -9.74
N ASP A 46 -3.59 -10.47 -10.19
CA ASP A 46 -4.11 -11.81 -10.39
C ASP A 46 -3.50 -12.75 -9.35
N ILE A 47 -4.34 -13.21 -8.42
CA ILE A 47 -3.92 -14.10 -7.33
C ILE A 47 -3.46 -15.46 -7.85
N SER A 48 -3.92 -15.88 -9.04
CA SER A 48 -3.55 -17.17 -9.61
C SER A 48 -2.06 -17.28 -9.94
N GLU A 49 -1.40 -16.16 -10.27
CA GLU A 49 0.06 -16.13 -10.47
C GLU A 49 0.78 -16.55 -9.18
N ALA A 50 0.42 -15.94 -8.05
CA ALA A 50 1.03 -16.25 -6.75
C ALA A 50 0.67 -17.66 -6.26
N VAL A 51 -0.59 -18.10 -6.43
CA VAL A 51 -1.03 -19.46 -6.09
C VAL A 51 -0.22 -20.51 -6.84
N SER A 52 -0.08 -20.33 -8.16
CA SER A 52 0.65 -21.28 -9.01
C SER A 52 2.13 -21.33 -8.66
N GLU A 53 2.76 -20.17 -8.44
CA GLU A 53 4.20 -20.11 -8.20
C GLU A 53 4.59 -20.54 -6.79
N LEU A 54 3.80 -20.16 -5.78
CA LEU A 54 4.06 -20.53 -4.39
C LEU A 54 3.62 -21.96 -4.08
N SER A 55 2.82 -22.59 -4.97
CA SER A 55 2.21 -23.89 -4.74
C SER A 55 1.42 -23.94 -3.41
N LEU A 56 0.68 -22.87 -3.14
CA LEU A 56 -0.13 -22.68 -1.94
C LEU A 56 -1.61 -22.62 -2.28
N ASP A 57 -2.46 -22.98 -1.33
CA ASP A 57 -3.90 -22.76 -1.44
C ASP A 57 -4.21 -21.27 -1.55
N GLU A 58 -5.21 -20.94 -2.36
CA GLU A 58 -5.65 -19.56 -2.59
C GLU A 58 -6.00 -18.84 -1.28
N GLU A 59 -6.59 -19.54 -0.32
CA GLU A 59 -6.91 -18.99 1.01
C GLU A 59 -5.66 -18.56 1.78
N ILE A 60 -4.57 -19.33 1.68
CA ILE A 60 -3.28 -18.97 2.32
C ILE A 60 -2.71 -17.73 1.63
N VAL A 61 -2.76 -17.67 0.30
CA VAL A 61 -2.28 -16.50 -0.44
C VAL A 61 -3.12 -15.25 -0.12
N ARG A 62 -4.43 -15.39 0.08
CA ARG A 62 -5.31 -14.31 0.55
C ARG A 62 -4.88 -13.77 1.91
N GLN A 63 -4.57 -14.65 2.86
CA GLN A 63 -4.05 -14.25 4.18
C GLN A 63 -2.70 -13.54 4.06
N LEU A 64 -1.78 -14.03 3.22
CA LEU A 64 -0.50 -13.36 2.97
C LEU A 64 -0.68 -11.96 2.35
N ILE A 65 -1.69 -11.78 1.50
CA ILE A 65 -2.06 -10.48 0.94
C ILE A 65 -2.60 -9.55 2.04
N GLU A 66 -3.45 -10.04 2.94
CA GLU A 66 -3.92 -9.25 4.09
C GLU A 66 -2.76 -8.80 4.98
N ASP A 67 -1.84 -9.71 5.31
CA ASP A 67 -0.63 -9.42 6.07
C ASP A 67 0.23 -8.36 5.38
N TYR A 68 0.41 -8.50 4.06
CA TYR A 68 1.13 -7.51 3.24
C TYR A 68 0.46 -6.12 3.29
N VAL A 69 -0.86 -6.05 3.13
CA VAL A 69 -1.61 -4.78 3.19
C VAL A 69 -1.41 -4.11 4.55
N ILE A 70 -1.52 -4.87 5.64
CA ILE A 70 -1.27 -4.36 6.99
C ILE A 70 0.18 -3.87 7.12
N GLN A 71 1.15 -4.64 6.61
CA GLN A 71 2.57 -4.30 6.67
C GLN A 71 2.87 -3.00 5.91
N ILE A 72 2.31 -2.80 4.72
CA ILE A 72 2.52 -1.57 3.93
C ILE A 72 1.91 -0.36 4.60
N LEU A 73 0.69 -0.47 5.12
CA LEU A 73 0.03 0.65 5.80
C LEU A 73 0.78 1.07 7.07
N LYS A 74 1.41 0.12 7.78
CA LYS A 74 2.34 0.42 8.88
C LYS A 74 3.64 1.03 8.36
N SER A 75 4.24 0.45 7.32
CA SER A 75 5.51 0.90 6.74
C SER A 75 5.41 2.33 6.19
N LYS A 76 4.26 2.72 5.65
CA LYS A 76 3.95 4.10 5.21
C LYS A 76 4.30 5.14 6.27
N ILE A 77 3.98 4.86 7.54
CA ILE A 77 4.27 5.77 8.66
C ILE A 77 5.79 5.95 8.79
N SER A 78 6.53 4.85 8.77
CA SER A 78 7.99 4.88 8.85
C SER A 78 8.63 5.56 7.63
N PHE A 79 8.13 5.27 6.41
CA PHE A 79 8.59 5.97 5.20
C PHE A 79 8.42 7.48 5.30
N TYR A 80 7.23 7.96 5.68
CA TYR A 80 7.02 9.40 5.82
C TYR A 80 7.84 10.02 6.94
N LYS A 81 8.06 9.29 8.04
CA LYS A 81 8.96 9.73 9.10
C LYS A 81 10.38 9.92 8.56
N TYR A 82 10.94 8.94 7.87
CA TYR A 82 12.29 9.01 7.32
C TYR A 82 12.42 10.10 6.25
N ILE A 83 11.44 10.24 5.36
CA ILE A 83 11.42 11.34 4.36
C ILE A 83 11.39 12.71 5.07
N HIS A 84 10.61 12.85 6.15
CA HIS A 84 10.55 14.09 6.91
C HIS A 84 11.88 14.41 7.61
N GLU A 85 12.52 13.40 8.21
CA GLU A 85 13.86 13.53 8.80
C GLU A 85 14.88 13.99 7.76
N LEU A 86 14.89 13.38 6.56
CA LEU A 86 15.77 13.81 5.47
C LEU A 86 15.48 15.23 4.98
N LYS A 87 14.22 15.63 4.86
CA LYS A 87 13.86 17.01 4.49
C LYS A 87 14.36 18.01 5.54
N LYS A 88 14.34 17.63 6.81
CA LYS A 88 14.90 18.48 7.88
C LYS A 88 16.42 18.58 7.77
N ASP A 89 17.09 17.47 7.54
CA ASP A 89 18.55 17.45 7.37
C ASP A 89 18.99 18.23 6.11
N GLU A 90 18.19 18.19 5.03
CA GLU A 90 18.39 18.99 3.81
C GLU A 90 18.34 20.49 4.11
N LEU A 91 17.32 20.94 4.86
CA LEU A 91 17.18 22.33 5.30
C LEU A 91 18.33 22.78 6.22
N GLU A 92 18.87 21.86 7.01
CA GLU A 92 20.02 22.08 7.90
C GLU A 92 21.37 21.89 7.18
N SER A 93 21.37 21.65 5.86
CA SER A 93 22.56 21.41 5.03
C SER A 93 23.44 20.26 5.55
N LYS A 94 22.81 19.25 6.14
CA LYS A 94 23.47 18.01 6.58
C LYS A 94 23.52 16.98 5.44
N PRO A 95 24.50 16.06 5.46
CA PRO A 95 24.50 14.92 4.55
C PRO A 95 23.22 14.09 4.72
N LEU A 96 22.59 13.74 3.60
CA LEU A 96 21.37 12.94 3.58
C LEU A 96 21.69 11.44 3.62
N ASP A 97 21.14 10.73 4.60
CA ASP A 97 21.32 9.29 4.75
C ASP A 97 20.02 8.52 4.42
N TYR A 98 19.95 8.00 3.19
CA TYR A 98 18.80 7.26 2.68
C TYR A 98 18.73 5.80 3.18
N THR A 99 19.68 5.34 4.00
CA THR A 99 19.80 3.92 4.41
C THR A 99 18.48 3.37 4.97
N ASN A 100 17.83 4.12 5.87
CA ASN A 100 16.57 3.68 6.48
C ASN A 100 15.43 3.52 5.47
N ILE A 101 15.35 4.40 4.47
CA ILE A 101 14.34 4.31 3.40
C ILE A 101 14.64 3.10 2.50
N LYS A 102 15.90 2.95 2.09
CA LYS A 102 16.33 1.86 1.19
C LYS A 102 16.15 0.50 1.83
N ASP A 103 16.49 0.36 3.11
CA ASP A 103 16.31 -0.88 3.87
C ASP A 103 14.83 -1.25 4.05
N LEU A 104 13.99 -0.26 4.36
CA LEU A 104 12.55 -0.48 4.49
C LEU A 104 11.92 -0.85 3.15
N ALA A 105 12.34 -0.21 2.06
CA ALA A 105 11.89 -0.54 0.71
C ALA A 105 12.34 -1.95 0.31
N HIS A 106 13.59 -2.33 0.57
CA HIS A 106 14.12 -3.65 0.28
C HIS A 106 13.36 -4.78 0.99
N LYS A 107 13.04 -4.60 2.27
CA LYS A 107 12.23 -5.56 3.05
C LYS A 107 10.85 -5.76 2.43
N ASN A 108 10.16 -4.67 2.08
CA ASN A 108 8.85 -4.73 1.43
C ASN A 108 8.94 -5.28 0.00
N LEU A 109 10.05 -5.03 -0.70
CA LEU A 109 10.30 -5.52 -2.06
C LEU A 109 10.37 -7.05 -2.12
N GLY A 110 10.96 -7.68 -1.09
CA GLY A 110 10.95 -9.14 -0.97
C GLY A 110 9.53 -9.72 -0.92
N VAL A 111 8.63 -9.10 -0.13
CA VAL A 111 7.24 -9.56 0.03
C VAL A 111 6.46 -9.43 -1.28
N VAL A 112 6.51 -8.26 -1.93
CA VAL A 112 5.75 -8.03 -3.18
C VAL A 112 6.23 -8.90 -4.32
N ARG A 113 7.53 -9.24 -4.36
CA ARG A 113 8.07 -10.17 -5.36
C ARG A 113 7.53 -11.58 -5.16
N ASN A 114 7.47 -12.06 -3.91
CA ASN A 114 6.91 -13.37 -3.60
C ASN A 114 5.42 -13.45 -3.93
N LEU A 115 4.68 -12.37 -3.68
CA LEU A 115 3.25 -12.30 -3.96
C LEU A 115 2.91 -11.86 -5.39
N ARG A 116 3.90 -11.56 -6.24
CA ARG A 116 3.72 -11.06 -7.63
C ARG A 116 2.88 -9.79 -7.73
N ILE A 117 3.05 -8.85 -6.80
CA ILE A 117 2.35 -7.55 -6.78
C ILE A 117 3.19 -6.53 -7.58
N LYS A 118 3.02 -6.50 -8.90
CA LYS A 118 3.92 -5.83 -9.85
C LYS A 118 3.93 -4.30 -9.75
N ASP A 119 2.79 -3.67 -9.48
CA ASP A 119 2.71 -2.22 -9.28
C ASP A 119 3.48 -1.78 -8.03
N ALA A 120 3.29 -2.46 -6.91
CA ALA A 120 4.04 -2.21 -5.69
C ALA A 120 5.53 -2.52 -5.85
N GLN A 121 5.88 -3.54 -6.63
CA GLN A 121 7.28 -3.83 -6.97
C GLN A 121 7.94 -2.63 -7.66
N LYS A 122 7.33 -2.09 -8.72
CA LYS A 122 7.86 -0.92 -9.43
C LYS A 122 8.04 0.29 -8.50
N LEU A 123 7.04 0.56 -7.65
CA LEU A 123 7.10 1.66 -6.67
C LEU A 123 8.24 1.49 -5.67
N LEU A 124 8.44 0.28 -5.14
CA LEU A 124 9.50 -0.02 -4.18
C LEU A 124 10.88 0.02 -4.83
N GLU A 125 10.99 -0.40 -6.09
CA GLU A 125 12.22 -0.25 -6.87
C GLU A 125 12.56 1.24 -7.09
N VAL A 126 11.59 2.10 -7.36
CA VAL A 126 11.81 3.56 -7.41
C VAL A 126 12.28 4.08 -6.06
N ILE A 127 11.58 3.73 -4.96
CA ILE A 127 11.93 4.20 -3.61
C ILE A 127 13.35 3.79 -3.19
N MET A 128 13.85 2.64 -3.67
CA MET A 128 15.21 2.18 -3.38
C MET A 128 16.31 3.00 -4.05
N HIS A 129 16.04 3.63 -5.18
CA HIS A 129 17.08 4.22 -6.03
C HIS A 129 16.95 5.74 -6.19
N ASP A 130 15.75 6.29 -6.02
CA ASP A 130 15.51 7.73 -6.13
C ASP A 130 15.97 8.48 -4.87
N GLU A 131 16.32 9.74 -5.04
CA GLU A 131 16.81 10.62 -3.98
C GLU A 131 15.97 11.92 -3.89
N ASP A 132 15.06 12.17 -4.84
CA ASP A 132 14.10 13.28 -4.78
C ASP A 132 13.06 13.00 -3.68
N LEU A 133 13.16 13.74 -2.59
CA LEU A 133 12.31 13.57 -1.41
C LEU A 133 10.82 13.85 -1.67
N ASP A 134 10.49 14.71 -2.64
CA ASP A 134 9.10 14.96 -3.04
C ASP A 134 8.56 13.82 -3.88
N TYR A 135 9.35 13.32 -4.83
CA TYR A 135 8.96 12.18 -5.65
C TYR A 135 8.85 10.88 -4.83
N LEU A 136 9.77 10.66 -3.88
CA LEU A 136 9.67 9.56 -2.91
C LEU A 136 8.36 9.62 -2.11
N ARG A 137 7.91 10.82 -1.72
CA ARG A 137 6.64 11.02 -1.02
C ARG A 137 5.43 10.61 -1.87
N LEU A 138 5.47 10.90 -3.17
CA LEU A 138 4.45 10.49 -4.13
C LEU A 138 4.44 8.96 -4.30
N CYS A 139 5.61 8.34 -4.41
CA CYS A 139 5.73 6.88 -4.51
C CYS A 139 5.18 6.17 -3.26
N VAL A 140 5.48 6.67 -2.07
CA VAL A 140 4.93 6.13 -0.81
C VAL A 140 3.40 6.27 -0.77
N LYS A 141 2.85 7.37 -1.28
CA LYS A 141 1.39 7.55 -1.37
C LYS A 141 0.77 6.55 -2.35
N ALA A 142 1.41 6.33 -3.49
CA ALA A 142 0.95 5.34 -4.46
C ALA A 142 1.06 3.90 -3.94
N LEU A 143 2.06 3.61 -3.10
CA LEU A 143 2.22 2.31 -2.45
C LEU A 143 1.11 2.04 -1.42
N GLU A 144 0.64 3.08 -0.73
CA GLU A 144 -0.60 2.97 0.06
C GLU A 144 -1.82 2.68 -0.83
N ILE A 145 -1.96 3.40 -1.94
CA ILE A 145 -3.09 3.23 -2.86
C ILE A 145 -3.10 1.82 -3.47
N SER A 146 -1.94 1.27 -3.83
CA SER A 146 -1.87 -0.12 -4.34
C SER A 146 -2.33 -1.12 -3.28
N ALA A 147 -1.91 -0.96 -2.02
CA ALA A 147 -2.41 -1.80 -0.92
C ALA A 147 -3.93 -1.67 -0.70
N LEU A 148 -4.47 -0.45 -0.80
CA LEU A 148 -5.93 -0.20 -0.74
C LEU A 148 -6.66 -0.92 -1.88
N LYS A 149 -6.15 -0.87 -3.11
CA LYS A 149 -6.74 -1.54 -4.27
C LYS A 149 -6.70 -3.06 -4.13
N LEU A 150 -5.65 -3.58 -3.49
CA LEU A 150 -5.43 -5.02 -3.34
C LEU A 150 -6.41 -5.67 -2.36
N HIS A 151 -6.64 -5.04 -1.20
CA HIS A 151 -7.62 -5.52 -0.23
C HIS A 151 -8.35 -4.37 0.50
N PRO A 152 -9.37 -3.76 -0.12
CA PRO A 152 -9.93 -2.48 0.35
C PRO A 152 -10.52 -2.52 1.77
N LEU A 153 -11.18 -3.62 2.16
CA LEU A 153 -11.79 -3.74 3.48
C LEU A 153 -10.73 -3.80 4.59
N CYS A 154 -9.80 -4.76 4.52
CA CYS A 154 -8.64 -4.87 5.42
C CYS A 154 -7.87 -3.55 5.51
N ALA A 155 -7.61 -2.90 4.36
CA ALA A 155 -6.89 -1.64 4.33
C ALA A 155 -7.63 -0.52 5.09
N TYR A 156 -8.94 -0.38 4.84
CA TYR A 156 -9.78 0.60 5.53
C TYR A 156 -9.84 0.37 7.05
N GLU A 157 -10.04 -0.88 7.47
CA GLU A 157 -10.06 -1.26 8.89
C GLU A 157 -8.72 -0.99 9.56
N THR A 158 -7.62 -1.30 8.86
CA THR A 158 -6.26 -1.04 9.35
C THR A 158 -6.00 0.47 9.51
N LEU A 159 -6.40 1.29 8.54
CA LEU A 159 -6.26 2.75 8.63
C LEU A 159 -7.02 3.31 9.84
N LYS A 160 -8.25 2.86 10.08
CA LYS A 160 -9.01 3.25 11.27
C LYS A 160 -8.30 2.88 12.58
N LEU A 161 -7.73 1.68 12.66
CA LEU A 161 -6.99 1.26 13.85
C LEU A 161 -5.75 2.11 14.10
N ILE A 162 -5.04 2.49 13.04
CA ILE A 162 -3.90 3.40 13.11
C ILE A 162 -4.35 4.79 13.61
N GLU A 163 -5.43 5.34 13.08
CA GLU A 163 -5.99 6.64 13.50
C GLU A 163 -6.36 6.64 14.99
N VAL A 164 -7.03 5.60 15.47
CA VAL A 164 -7.39 5.46 16.88
C VAL A 164 -6.15 5.41 17.77
N LYS A 165 -5.13 4.63 17.38
CA LYS A 165 -3.88 4.51 18.16
C LYS A 165 -3.12 5.83 18.25
N ASN A 166 -3.13 6.65 17.20
CA ASN A 166 -2.43 7.94 17.19
C ASN A 166 -3.20 9.04 17.93
N SER A 167 -4.48 8.82 18.26
CA SER A 167 -5.33 9.77 18.99
C SER A 167 -5.35 9.54 20.50
N LEU A 168 -4.67 8.49 20.98
CA LEU A 168 -4.48 8.13 22.39
C LEU A 168 -3.10 8.60 22.87
#